data_AF-A0AA37KXX2-F1
#
_entry.id   AF-A0AA37KXX2-F1
#
_cell.length_a   1.000
_cell.length_b   1.000
_cell.length_c   1.000
_cell.angle_alpha   90.00
_cell.angle_beta   90.00
_cell.angle_gamma   90.00
#
_symmetry.space_group_name_H-M   'P 1'
#
loop_
_entity.id
_entity.type
_entity.pdbx_description
1 polymer ?
#
loop_
_entity_poly.entity_id
_entity_poly.type
_entity_poly.pdbx_seq_one_letter_code
_entity_poly.pdbx_strand_id
1 'polypeptide(L)'
;MTQELQFIPFESRSDKGWAEAWDLYEESFPRCERWNAQGYDRAFGDPRFEADGIWRGEEFIGILFHWNAGAYRYVEHLAVSPALRGQNMGSKALTAFCRKVGRVILEIDPPVDDISIRRRHFYERLGFVANPYEYIHPSFRKPFTPHQLILMSYPGPLTYDEARGFADFVRETVLGYSEHEAPTLPKLP
;
A
#
# COMPACT_ATOMS: atom_id res chain seq x y z
N MET A 1 11.19 -16.36 -23.76
CA MET A 1 11.59 -15.06 -23.18
C MET A 1 10.67 -14.80 -22.01
N THR A 2 11.20 -14.65 -20.80
CA THR A 2 10.38 -14.33 -19.62
C THR A 2 10.05 -12.85 -19.70
N GLN A 3 8.78 -12.49 -19.90
CA GLN A 3 8.37 -11.08 -19.95
C GLN A 3 8.61 -10.42 -18.57
N GLU A 4 9.20 -9.23 -18.57
CA GLU A 4 9.41 -8.43 -17.37
C GLU A 4 8.08 -7.83 -16.87
N LEU A 5 8.04 -7.51 -15.58
CA LEU A 5 6.88 -6.84 -14.99
C LEU A 5 6.94 -5.34 -15.31
N GLN A 6 5.80 -4.80 -15.70
CA GLN A 6 5.61 -3.38 -15.99
C GLN A 6 4.63 -2.78 -14.97
N PHE A 7 4.92 -1.57 -14.52
CA PHE A 7 4.03 -0.77 -13.68
C PHE A 7 3.49 0.34 -14.56
N ILE A 8 2.19 0.29 -14.85
CA ILE A 8 1.52 1.25 -15.72
C ILE A 8 0.58 2.07 -14.83
N PRO A 9 0.82 3.39 -14.67
CA PRO A 9 0.00 4.23 -13.83
C PRO A 9 -1.39 4.42 -14.45
N PHE A 10 -2.40 4.44 -13.60
CA PHE A 10 -3.74 4.91 -13.93
C PHE A 10 -3.81 6.42 -13.68
N GLU A 11 -4.24 7.17 -14.68
CA GLU A 11 -4.57 8.59 -14.62
C GLU A 11 -6.08 8.80 -14.43
N SER A 12 -6.91 7.79 -14.73
CA SER A 12 -8.36 7.86 -14.55
C SER A 12 -9.01 6.48 -14.37
N ARG A 13 -10.26 6.48 -13.88
CA ARG A 13 -11.09 5.25 -13.82
C ARG A 13 -11.55 4.73 -15.19
N SER A 14 -11.28 5.47 -16.27
CA SER A 14 -11.59 5.04 -17.64
C SER A 14 -10.43 4.29 -18.29
N ASP A 15 -9.29 4.22 -17.62
CA ASP A 15 -8.09 3.63 -18.17
C ASP A 15 -8.22 2.11 -18.30
N LYS A 16 -7.57 1.56 -19.33
CA LYS A 16 -7.56 0.12 -19.57
C LYS A 16 -7.00 -0.61 -18.35
N GLY A 17 -7.75 -1.59 -17.84
CA GLY A 17 -7.35 -2.39 -16.68
C GLY A 17 -7.85 -1.84 -15.34
N TRP A 18 -8.46 -0.64 -15.30
CA TRP A 18 -8.97 -0.07 -14.05
C TRP A 18 -10.12 -0.90 -13.47
N ALA A 19 -11.01 -1.43 -14.30
CA ALA A 19 -12.12 -2.27 -13.83
C ALA A 19 -11.59 -3.54 -13.15
N GLU A 20 -10.65 -4.23 -13.78
CA GLU A 20 -9.99 -5.41 -13.22
C GLU A 20 -9.18 -5.10 -11.96
N ALA A 21 -8.52 -3.93 -11.92
CA ALA A 21 -7.81 -3.45 -10.74
C ALA A 21 -8.76 -3.15 -9.58
N TRP A 22 -9.91 -2.54 -9.87
CA TRP A 22 -10.94 -2.22 -8.89
C TRP A 22 -11.56 -3.49 -8.30
N ASP A 23 -11.91 -4.48 -9.12
CA ASP A 23 -12.43 -5.76 -8.66
C ASP A 23 -11.42 -6.47 -7.73
N LEU A 24 -10.15 -6.55 -8.14
CA LEU A 24 -9.09 -7.14 -7.31
C LEU A 24 -8.92 -6.38 -5.99
N TYR A 25 -9.00 -5.05 -6.02
CA TYR A 25 -8.92 -4.20 -4.83
C TYR A 25 -10.09 -4.47 -3.87
N GLU A 26 -11.32 -4.55 -4.36
CA GLU A 26 -12.50 -4.83 -3.53
C GLU A 26 -12.49 -6.23 -2.93
N GLU A 27 -11.98 -7.23 -3.66
CA GLU A 27 -11.83 -8.60 -3.18
C GLU A 27 -10.69 -8.76 -2.16
N SER A 28 -9.62 -7.97 -2.30
CA SER A 28 -8.40 -8.13 -1.50
C SER A 28 -8.43 -7.39 -0.17
N PHE A 29 -9.19 -6.29 -0.08
CA PHE A 29 -9.21 -5.40 1.10
C PHE A 29 -10.62 -5.23 1.67
N PRO A 30 -10.81 -5.34 3.00
CA PRO A 30 -12.11 -5.12 3.62
C PRO A 30 -12.56 -3.67 3.41
N ARG A 31 -13.89 -3.43 3.42
CA ARG A 31 -14.47 -2.10 3.15
C ARG A 31 -13.85 -0.98 3.98
N CYS A 32 -13.51 -1.23 5.23
CA CYS A 32 -12.92 -0.25 6.15
C CYS A 32 -11.50 0.20 5.74
N GLU A 33 -10.78 -0.61 4.98
CA GLU A 33 -9.42 -0.35 4.47
C GLU A 33 -9.42 0.18 3.03
N ARG A 34 -10.61 0.49 2.49
CA ARG A 34 -10.78 0.97 1.12
C ARG A 34 -11.28 2.40 1.06
N TRP A 35 -10.68 3.22 0.21
CA TRP A 35 -11.35 4.45 -0.26
C TRP A 35 -12.59 4.14 -1.09
N ASN A 36 -13.48 5.12 -1.20
CA ASN A 36 -14.53 5.08 -2.21
C ASN A 36 -13.98 5.53 -3.57
N ALA A 37 -14.74 5.29 -4.64
CA ALA A 37 -14.31 5.63 -6.00
C ALA A 37 -14.04 7.14 -6.20
N GLN A 38 -14.79 8.01 -5.52
CA GLN A 38 -14.59 9.46 -5.58
C GLN A 38 -13.27 9.89 -4.90
N GLY A 39 -12.76 9.11 -3.94
CA GLY A 39 -11.43 9.29 -3.36
C GLY A 39 -10.35 9.18 -4.44
N TYR A 40 -10.43 8.14 -5.28
CA TYR A 40 -9.51 7.95 -6.40
C TYR A 40 -9.66 9.02 -7.48
N ASP A 41 -10.89 9.44 -7.81
CA ASP A 41 -11.11 10.56 -8.75
C ASP A 41 -10.36 11.84 -8.33
N ARG A 42 -10.30 12.11 -7.02
CA ARG A 42 -9.50 13.22 -6.47
C ARG A 42 -8.01 12.91 -6.44
N ALA A 43 -7.64 11.68 -6.07
CA ALA A 43 -6.25 11.28 -5.87
C ALA A 43 -5.44 11.20 -7.16
N PHE A 44 -6.05 10.87 -8.31
CA PHE A 44 -5.36 10.89 -9.60
C PHE A 44 -4.77 12.26 -9.97
N GLY A 45 -5.33 13.35 -9.42
CA GLY A 45 -4.80 14.70 -9.60
C GLY A 45 -3.68 15.08 -8.63
N ASP A 46 -3.37 14.24 -7.62
CA ASP A 46 -2.28 14.50 -6.68
C ASP A 46 -0.97 13.92 -7.22
N PRO A 47 0.07 14.74 -7.49
CA PRO A 47 1.35 14.25 -7.99
C PRO A 47 2.11 13.34 -7.01
N ARG A 48 1.65 13.25 -5.75
CA ARG A 48 2.19 12.34 -4.75
C ARG A 48 1.56 10.96 -4.84
N PHE A 49 0.36 10.80 -5.41
CA PHE A 49 -0.33 9.51 -5.47
C PHE A 49 -0.12 8.84 -6.83
N GLU A 50 0.23 7.56 -6.81
CA GLU A 50 0.36 6.73 -8.01
C GLU A 50 -0.40 5.42 -7.79
N ALA A 51 -1.39 5.17 -8.63
CA ALA A 51 -2.10 3.90 -8.70
C ALA A 51 -1.59 3.10 -9.89
N ASP A 52 -0.72 2.12 -9.66
CA ASP A 52 -0.14 1.31 -10.74
C ASP A 52 -0.90 -0.01 -10.93
N GLY A 53 -1.22 -0.32 -12.19
CA GLY A 53 -1.47 -1.68 -12.63
C GLY A 53 -0.16 -2.41 -12.87
N ILE A 54 -0.04 -3.65 -12.38
CA ILE A 54 1.11 -4.52 -12.60
C ILE A 54 0.79 -5.43 -13.78
N TRP A 55 1.63 -5.41 -14.81
CA TRP A 55 1.42 -6.15 -16.06
C TRP A 55 2.60 -7.06 -16.39
N ARG A 56 2.30 -8.16 -17.07
CA ARG A 56 3.29 -9.03 -17.72
C ARG A 56 2.90 -9.17 -19.19
N GLY A 57 3.50 -8.36 -20.04
CA GLY A 57 3.00 -8.17 -21.41
C GLY A 57 1.60 -7.59 -21.37
N GLU A 58 0.62 -8.29 -21.94
CA GLU A 58 -0.79 -7.87 -21.93
C GLU A 58 -1.61 -8.44 -20.75
N GLU A 59 -1.00 -9.31 -19.94
CA GLU A 59 -1.67 -9.94 -18.80
C GLU A 59 -1.64 -9.02 -17.58
N PHE A 60 -2.82 -8.72 -17.02
CA PHE A 60 -2.96 -8.01 -15.75
C PHE A 60 -2.62 -8.95 -14.59
N ILE A 61 -1.66 -8.55 -13.76
CA ILE A 61 -1.09 -9.35 -12.67
C ILE A 61 -1.60 -8.89 -11.31
N GLY A 62 -1.80 -7.59 -11.12
CA GLY A 62 -2.17 -7.03 -9.83
C GLY A 62 -2.11 -5.51 -9.77
N ILE A 63 -2.16 -4.98 -8.55
CA ILE A 63 -2.14 -3.55 -8.25
C ILE A 63 -1.02 -3.21 -7.29
N LEU A 64 -0.48 -2.00 -7.43
CA LEU A 64 0.39 -1.35 -6.46
C LEU A 64 -0.01 0.12 -6.35
N PHE A 65 -0.69 0.49 -5.28
CA PHE A 65 -1.07 1.87 -5.00
C PHE A 65 -0.15 2.44 -3.93
N HIS A 66 0.48 3.57 -4.22
CA HIS A 66 1.54 4.11 -3.39
C HIS A 66 1.61 5.63 -3.43
N TRP A 67 2.26 6.18 -2.40
CA TRP A 67 2.49 7.59 -2.23
C TRP A 67 3.96 7.96 -2.28
N ASN A 68 4.29 9.06 -2.94
CA ASN A 68 5.57 9.75 -2.88
C ASN A 68 5.58 10.76 -1.73
N ALA A 69 6.23 10.40 -0.62
CA ALA A 69 6.43 11.30 0.51
C ALA A 69 7.79 12.04 0.44
N GLY A 70 8.43 12.07 -0.74
CA GLY A 70 9.73 12.69 -0.96
C GLY A 70 10.89 11.83 -0.46
N ALA A 71 10.97 11.60 0.85
CA ALA A 71 12.05 10.81 1.46
C ALA A 71 11.86 9.29 1.32
N TYR A 72 10.62 8.84 1.07
CA TYR A 72 10.26 7.43 0.94
C TYR A 72 9.02 7.26 0.06
N ARG A 73 8.80 6.02 -0.39
CA ARG A 73 7.51 5.57 -0.94
C ARG A 73 6.71 4.85 0.12
N TYR A 74 5.45 5.25 0.31
CA TYR A 74 4.50 4.51 1.14
C TYR A 74 3.65 3.62 0.25
N VAL A 75 3.71 2.30 0.46
CA VAL A 75 2.82 1.35 -0.22
C VAL A 75 1.54 1.22 0.59
N GLU A 76 0.45 1.76 0.06
CA GLU A 76 -0.87 1.70 0.70
C GLU A 76 -1.59 0.39 0.38
N HIS A 77 -1.61 -0.01 -0.90
CA HIS A 77 -2.23 -1.26 -1.33
C HIS A 77 -1.33 -2.04 -2.28
N LEU A 78 -1.11 -3.31 -1.97
CA LEU A 78 -0.45 -4.28 -2.85
C LEU A 78 -1.31 -5.54 -2.90
N ALA A 79 -1.79 -5.89 -4.09
CA ALA A 79 -2.49 -7.15 -4.32
C ALA A 79 -2.08 -7.76 -5.65
N VAL A 80 -2.04 -9.09 -5.68
CA VAL A 80 -1.77 -9.88 -6.88
C VAL A 80 -2.96 -10.81 -7.10
N SER A 81 -3.35 -10.97 -8.36
CA SER A 81 -4.44 -11.84 -8.77
C SER A 81 -4.34 -13.21 -8.09
N PRO A 82 -5.44 -13.72 -7.48
CA PRO A 82 -5.46 -15.03 -6.84
C PRO A 82 -4.99 -16.17 -7.75
N ALA A 83 -5.30 -16.10 -9.05
CA ALA A 83 -4.91 -17.09 -10.05
C ALA A 83 -3.38 -17.21 -10.25
N LEU A 84 -2.63 -16.18 -9.84
CA LEU A 84 -1.19 -16.08 -9.99
C LEU A 84 -0.43 -16.24 -8.66
N ARG A 85 -1.15 -16.56 -7.58
CA ARG A 85 -0.53 -16.88 -6.28
C ARG A 85 0.35 -18.13 -6.40
N GLY A 86 1.42 -18.18 -5.61
CA GLY A 86 2.41 -19.26 -5.66
C GLY A 86 3.45 -19.15 -6.79
N GLN A 87 3.31 -18.19 -7.71
CA GLN A 87 4.27 -17.98 -8.81
C GLN A 87 5.35 -16.91 -8.50
N ASN A 88 5.46 -16.48 -7.24
CA ASN A 88 6.35 -15.41 -6.78
C ASN A 88 6.15 -14.04 -7.46
N MET A 89 4.97 -13.78 -8.07
CA MET A 89 4.69 -12.50 -8.74
C MET A 89 4.76 -11.32 -7.76
N GLY A 90 4.16 -11.43 -6.57
CA GLY A 90 4.23 -10.38 -5.54
C GLY A 90 5.66 -10.08 -5.10
N SER A 91 6.48 -11.12 -4.90
CA SER A 91 7.90 -10.94 -4.57
C SER A 91 8.67 -10.22 -5.67
N LYS A 92 8.44 -10.60 -6.94
CA LYS A 92 9.09 -9.95 -8.10
C LYS A 92 8.67 -8.49 -8.23
N ALA A 93 7.38 -8.21 -8.13
CA ALA A 93 6.84 -6.85 -8.23
C ALA A 93 7.40 -5.97 -7.11
N LEU A 94 7.29 -6.38 -5.85
CA LEU A 94 7.76 -5.56 -4.73
C LEU A 94 9.28 -5.39 -4.73
N THR A 95 10.04 -6.41 -5.13
CA THR A 95 11.51 -6.29 -5.29
C THR A 95 11.87 -5.27 -6.38
N ALA A 96 11.21 -5.33 -7.54
CA ALA A 96 11.44 -4.40 -8.63
C ALA A 96 11.10 -2.96 -8.21
N PHE A 97 9.97 -2.79 -7.52
CA PHE A 97 9.56 -1.50 -6.96
C PHE A 97 10.58 -0.95 -5.97
N CYS A 98 10.99 -1.74 -4.96
CA CYS A 98 11.96 -1.31 -3.96
C CYS A 98 13.32 -0.94 -4.58
N ARG A 99 13.78 -1.67 -5.61
CA ARG A 99 15.00 -1.33 -6.34
C ARG A 99 14.90 -0.01 -7.09
N LYS A 100 13.73 0.30 -7.65
CA LYS A 100 13.47 1.56 -8.38
C LYS A 100 13.43 2.76 -7.43
N VAL A 101 12.79 2.62 -6.26
CA VAL A 101 12.44 3.76 -5.40
C VAL A 101 13.30 3.91 -4.15
N GLY A 102 14.07 2.88 -3.77
CA GLY A 102 14.94 2.92 -2.60
C GLY A 102 14.16 2.74 -1.28
N ARG A 103 13.85 3.83 -0.57
CA ARG A 103 13.23 3.79 0.77
C ARG A 103 11.73 3.51 0.65
N VAL A 104 11.25 2.44 1.29
CA VAL A 104 9.83 2.05 1.28
C VAL A 104 9.32 1.82 2.70
N ILE A 105 8.09 2.28 2.96
CA ILE A 105 7.34 2.03 4.20
C ILE A 105 6.01 1.38 3.81
N LEU A 106 5.54 0.43 4.62
CA LEU A 106 4.20 -0.17 4.49
C LEU A 106 3.69 -0.62 5.85
N GLU A 107 2.40 -0.92 5.90
CA GLU A 107 1.70 -1.35 7.12
C GLU A 107 1.26 -2.81 6.97
N ILE A 108 1.33 -3.58 8.06
CA ILE A 108 0.79 -4.95 8.12
C ILE A 108 0.01 -5.18 9.39
N ASP A 109 -0.93 -6.12 9.34
CA ASP A 109 -1.58 -6.62 10.54
C ASP A 109 -0.57 -7.22 11.54
N PRO A 110 -0.79 -7.06 12.86
CA PRO A 110 -0.04 -7.77 13.87
C PRO A 110 -0.08 -9.30 13.62
N PRO A 111 1.06 -10.01 13.72
CA PRO A 111 1.16 -11.44 13.41
C PRO A 111 0.52 -12.29 14.52
N VAL A 112 -0.82 -12.31 14.58
CA VAL A 112 -1.62 -13.02 15.60
C VAL A 112 -2.19 -14.35 15.10
N ASP A 113 -2.17 -14.57 13.78
CA ASP A 113 -2.67 -15.77 13.11
C ASP A 113 -1.76 -16.21 11.96
N ASP A 114 -2.03 -17.39 11.39
CA ASP A 114 -1.21 -17.96 10.31
C ASP A 114 -1.15 -17.09 9.04
N ILE A 115 -2.16 -16.25 8.80
CA ILE A 115 -2.20 -15.38 7.62
C ILE A 115 -1.28 -14.17 7.84
N SER A 116 -1.45 -13.48 8.95
CA SER A 116 -0.65 -12.31 9.35
C SER A 116 0.82 -12.67 9.60
N ILE A 117 1.11 -13.85 10.18
CA ILE A 117 2.49 -14.38 10.32
C ILE A 117 3.12 -14.62 8.93
N ARG A 118 2.41 -15.27 8.01
CA ARG A 118 2.91 -15.50 6.64
C ARG A 118 3.14 -14.20 5.90
N ARG A 119 2.25 -13.21 6.09
CA ARG A 119 2.36 -11.87 5.50
C ARG A 119 3.60 -11.14 6.02
N ARG A 120 3.87 -11.18 7.33
CA ARG A 120 5.11 -10.66 7.91
C ARG A 120 6.36 -11.30 7.31
N HIS A 121 6.41 -12.64 7.28
CA HIS A 121 7.56 -13.35 6.71
C HIS A 121 7.75 -13.09 5.20
N PHE A 122 6.67 -12.84 4.46
CA PHE A 122 6.77 -12.42 3.06
C PHE A 122 7.59 -11.12 2.93
N TYR A 123 7.29 -10.10 3.72
CA TYR A 123 8.02 -8.84 3.69
C TYR A 123 9.45 -8.96 4.24
N GLU A 124 9.65 -9.69 5.35
CA GLU A 124 10.98 -9.92 5.92
C GLU A 124 11.94 -10.59 4.92
N ARG A 125 11.47 -11.59 4.15
CA ARG A 125 12.28 -12.23 3.09
C ARG A 125 12.67 -11.28 1.96
N LEU A 126 11.94 -10.18 1.78
CA LEU A 126 12.22 -9.16 0.79
C LEU A 126 13.06 -8.00 1.34
N GLY A 127 13.56 -8.13 2.58
CA GLY A 127 14.45 -7.15 3.21
C GLY A 127 13.73 -6.07 4.00
N PHE A 128 12.44 -6.21 4.27
CA PHE A 128 11.74 -5.30 5.17
C PHE A 128 12.00 -5.64 6.64
N VAL A 129 12.02 -4.61 7.48
CA VAL A 129 12.24 -4.70 8.92
C VAL A 129 11.00 -4.20 9.64
N ALA A 130 10.53 -4.94 10.64
CA ALA A 130 9.46 -4.52 11.54
C ALA A 130 9.97 -3.44 12.51
N ASN A 131 9.21 -2.37 12.67
CA ASN A 131 9.58 -1.24 13.53
C ASN A 131 8.85 -1.30 14.87
N PRO A 132 9.50 -0.91 15.98
CA PRO A 132 8.99 -1.10 17.34
C PRO A 132 8.09 0.04 17.80
N TYR A 133 7.38 0.72 16.89
CA TYR A 133 6.55 1.86 17.23
C TYR A 133 5.09 1.44 17.33
N GLU A 134 4.40 1.90 18.36
CA GLU A 134 2.94 1.76 18.45
C GLU A 134 2.31 2.65 17.37
N TYR A 135 1.55 2.01 16.48
CA TYR A 135 0.95 2.68 15.33
C TYR A 135 -0.49 2.23 15.17
N ILE A 136 -1.40 3.20 15.19
CA ILE A 136 -2.85 2.98 15.11
C ILE A 136 -3.37 3.74 13.89
N HIS A 137 -3.80 3.01 12.88
CA HIS A 137 -4.41 3.56 11.68
C HIS A 137 -5.94 3.56 11.85
N PRO A 138 -6.62 4.70 11.63
CA PRO A 138 -8.09 4.70 11.60
C PRO A 138 -8.61 4.15 10.27
N SER A 139 -9.71 3.40 10.27
CA SER A 139 -10.33 2.99 9.00
C SER A 139 -10.66 4.19 8.09
N PHE A 140 -10.57 4.02 6.78
CA PHE A 140 -10.87 5.09 5.81
C PHE A 140 -12.37 5.40 5.69
N ARG A 141 -13.24 4.43 6.04
CA ARG A 141 -14.70 4.54 5.93
C ARG A 141 -15.37 4.62 7.30
N LYS A 142 -16.50 5.32 7.38
CA LYS A 142 -17.40 5.31 8.55
C LYS A 142 -18.08 3.92 8.69
N PRO A 143 -18.30 3.45 9.93
CA PRO A 143 -17.82 4.01 11.20
C PRO A 143 -16.30 3.86 11.36
N PHE A 144 -15.64 4.88 11.90
CA PHE A 144 -14.18 4.86 12.07
C PHE A 144 -13.77 3.91 13.18
N THR A 145 -12.95 2.92 12.84
CA THR A 145 -12.43 1.93 13.78
C THR A 145 -10.91 2.04 13.81
N PRO A 146 -10.30 2.25 14.98
CA PRO A 146 -8.84 2.27 15.12
C PRO A 146 -8.30 0.85 15.03
N HIS A 147 -7.33 0.61 14.14
CA HIS A 147 -6.67 -0.68 13.98
C HIS A 147 -5.18 -0.55 14.29
N GLN A 148 -4.68 -1.39 15.19
CA GLN A 148 -3.24 -1.48 15.45
C GLN A 148 -2.56 -2.17 14.27
N LEU A 149 -1.54 -1.54 13.70
CA LEU A 149 -0.74 -2.09 12.61
C LEU A 149 0.75 -2.02 12.96
N ILE A 150 1.56 -2.81 12.25
CA ILE A 150 3.02 -2.79 12.35
C ILE A 150 3.57 -2.06 11.13
N LEU A 151 4.41 -1.05 11.39
CA LEU A 151 5.19 -0.39 10.34
C LEU A 151 6.36 -1.29 9.93
N MET A 152 6.41 -1.63 8.64
CA MET A 152 7.54 -2.31 8.01
C MET A 152 8.29 -1.32 7.11
N SER A 153 9.62 -1.38 7.13
CA SER A 153 10.45 -0.49 6.30
C SER A 153 11.58 -1.22 5.58
N TYR A 154 11.91 -0.75 4.39
CA TYR A 154 13.01 -1.25 3.57
C TYR A 154 14.01 -0.10 3.26
N PRO A 155 15.32 -0.36 3.16
CA PRO A 155 16.02 -1.63 3.42
C PRO A 155 16.43 -1.82 4.89
N GLY A 156 16.08 -0.88 5.77
CA GLY A 156 16.46 -0.91 7.19
C GLY A 156 15.38 -0.32 8.08
N PRO A 157 15.59 -0.32 9.41
CA PRO A 157 14.64 0.22 10.38
C PRO A 157 14.40 1.71 10.18
N LEU A 158 13.25 2.20 10.63
CA LEU A 158 12.90 3.61 10.75
C LEU A 158 13.52 4.18 12.02
N THR A 159 14.08 5.38 11.90
CA THR A 159 14.27 6.26 13.06
C THR A 159 12.90 6.71 13.58
N TYR A 160 12.86 7.20 14.82
CA TYR A 160 11.61 7.70 15.40
C TYR A 160 11.09 8.92 14.62
N ASP A 161 11.97 9.80 14.13
CA ASP A 161 11.57 10.96 13.31
C ASP A 161 10.97 10.54 11.97
N GLU A 162 11.51 9.51 11.32
CA GLU A 162 10.91 8.94 10.10
C GLU A 162 9.53 8.34 10.38
N ALA A 163 9.38 7.60 11.48
CA ALA A 163 8.10 6.99 11.85
C ALA A 163 7.04 8.05 12.23
N ARG A 164 7.44 9.10 12.95
CA ARG A 164 6.57 10.24 13.28
C ARG A 164 6.15 10.98 12.02
N GLY A 165 7.11 11.32 11.15
CA GLY A 165 6.84 11.97 9.87
C GLY A 165 5.92 11.13 8.96
N PHE A 166 6.07 9.81 8.99
CA PHE A 166 5.16 8.90 8.31
C PHE A 166 3.72 8.99 8.84
N ALA A 167 3.53 8.94 10.17
CA ALA A 167 2.21 9.10 10.75
C ALA A 167 1.59 10.47 10.43
N ASP A 168 2.36 11.56 10.51
CA ASP A 168 1.89 12.89 10.14
C ASP A 168 1.48 12.94 8.65
N PHE A 169 2.26 12.34 7.75
CA PHE A 169 1.92 12.24 6.33
C PHE A 169 0.62 11.48 6.09
N VAL A 170 0.44 10.31 6.70
CA VAL A 170 -0.81 9.54 6.59
C VAL A 170 -1.99 10.35 7.10
N ARG A 171 -1.86 10.96 8.27
CA ARG A 171 -2.93 11.75 8.89
C ARG A 171 -3.32 12.98 8.07
N GLU A 172 -2.35 13.73 7.58
CA GLU A 172 -2.57 15.06 6.99
C GLU A 172 -2.78 15.01 5.48
N THR A 173 -2.26 13.98 4.80
CA THR A 173 -2.40 13.81 3.35
C THR A 173 -3.34 12.67 3.01
N VAL A 174 -2.98 11.44 3.39
CA VAL A 174 -3.67 10.22 2.92
C VAL A 174 -5.12 10.21 3.38
N LEU A 175 -5.38 10.51 4.65
CA LEU A 175 -6.74 10.54 5.19
C LEU A 175 -7.61 11.67 4.60
N GLY A 176 -7.05 12.66 3.92
CA GLY A 176 -7.83 13.67 3.18
C GLY A 176 -8.62 13.08 1.99
N TYR A 177 -8.26 11.88 1.54
CA TYR A 177 -8.95 11.15 0.46
C TYR A 177 -10.02 10.19 0.97
N SER A 178 -10.12 10.05 2.29
CA SER A 178 -11.06 9.18 2.98
C SER A 178 -12.36 9.91 3.38
N GLU A 179 -13.21 9.29 4.22
CA GLU A 179 -14.41 9.93 4.77
C GLU A 179 -14.13 10.78 6.03
N HIS A 180 -12.87 10.91 6.44
CA HIS A 180 -12.44 11.73 7.58
C HIS A 180 -12.51 13.23 7.27
N GLU A 181 -12.90 14.03 8.28
CA GLU A 181 -12.93 15.50 8.19
C GLU A 181 -11.77 16.15 8.95
N ALA A 182 -11.41 15.59 10.12
CA ALA A 182 -10.32 16.07 10.97
C ALA A 182 -9.69 14.87 11.71
N PRO A 183 -8.89 14.04 11.03
CA PRO A 183 -8.30 12.85 11.64
C PRO A 183 -7.25 13.24 12.69
N THR A 184 -7.31 12.62 13.86
CA THR A 184 -6.33 12.81 14.95
C THR A 184 -5.28 11.70 15.02
N LEU A 185 -5.53 10.60 14.31
CA LEU A 185 -4.67 9.43 14.14
C LEU A 185 -4.34 9.24 12.66
N PRO A 186 -3.24 8.54 12.31
CA PRO A 186 -2.20 8.04 13.21
C PRO A 186 -1.40 9.17 13.86
N LYS A 187 -0.85 8.91 15.05
CA LYS A 187 0.00 9.84 15.79
C LYS A 187 0.98 9.05 16.65
N LEU A 188 2.28 9.28 16.46
CA LEU A 188 3.29 8.81 17.40
C LEU A 188 3.43 9.86 18.53
N PRO A 189 3.46 9.43 19.80
CA PRO A 189 3.59 10.33 20.96
C PRO A 189 4.97 10.97 21.04
#